data_AF-A0A7S1QIW9-F1
#
_entry.id   AF-A0A7S1QIW9-F1
#
_cell.length_a   1.000
_cell.length_b   1.000
_cell.length_c   1.000
_cell.angle_alpha   90.00
_cell.angle_beta   90.00
_cell.angle_gamma   90.00
#
_symmetry.space_group_name_H-M   'P 1'
#
loop_
_entity.id
_entity.type
_entity.pdbx_description
1 polymer ?
#
loop_
_entity_poly.entity_id
_entity_poly.type
_entity_poly.pdbx_seq_one_letter_code
_entity_poly.pdbx_strand_id
1 'polypeptide(L)'
;MIYIFNFFRDICGLPGRLCTECGKLCDQCHCTICQEACVSLSGCCSNFLDKPLASYVVISGLMSLFEIALCVSSMNARSLGGCRGTSHALGVGIRSWLVVQIGFAGLNLLFAPYFQGRVWENLKDKVQSMGAGTRGTIGKDVVQSSFKDVFLHDFGVLFYFFALIASFFWSVNGANFAQNHGLYCNPDGMVAWAASIGSSLFWVAILYSLTWYWCSCCAKSVNPEKLRLDIEARPAVPAYPVAAGREGASPSQALYYSGGGRGGTQGNLVQPPAGPQYMPVAQGQVVRPGSKR
;
A
#
# COMPACT_ATOMS: atom_id res chain seq x y z
N MET A 1 11.17 -17.44 17.01
CA MET A 1 10.46 -16.35 16.30
C MET A 1 8.93 -16.45 16.37
N ILE A 2 8.32 -17.65 16.41
CA ILE A 2 6.84 -17.80 16.43
C ILE A 2 6.18 -17.05 17.61
N TYR A 3 6.74 -17.12 18.82
CA TYR A 3 6.17 -16.43 20.00
C TYR A 3 6.16 -14.91 19.90
N ILE A 4 7.25 -14.32 19.38
CA ILE A 4 7.34 -12.87 19.16
C ILE A 4 6.28 -12.44 18.14
N PHE A 5 6.11 -13.22 17.07
CA PHE A 5 5.09 -12.94 16.07
C PHE A 5 3.67 -13.07 16.64
N ASN A 6 3.40 -14.07 17.48
CA ASN A 6 2.12 -14.22 18.16
C ASN A 6 1.85 -13.05 19.11
N PHE A 7 2.85 -12.57 19.84
CA PHE A 7 2.74 -11.42 20.73
C PHE A 7 2.37 -10.14 19.96
N PHE A 8 3.11 -9.82 18.88
CA PHE A 8 2.75 -8.69 18.02
C PHE A 8 1.37 -8.89 17.38
N ARG A 9 1.00 -10.14 17.09
CA ARG A 9 -0.32 -10.46 16.55
C ARG A 9 -1.44 -10.14 17.51
N ASP A 10 -1.28 -10.51 18.77
CA ASP A 10 -2.26 -10.22 19.80
C ASP A 10 -2.34 -8.72 20.08
N ILE A 11 -1.21 -8.01 20.15
CA ILE A 11 -1.18 -6.54 20.35
C ILE A 11 -1.84 -5.80 19.19
N CYS A 12 -1.48 -6.09 17.94
CA CYS A 12 -2.06 -5.40 16.78
C CYS A 12 -3.52 -5.77 16.55
N GLY A 13 -3.98 -6.91 17.10
CA GLY A 13 -5.38 -7.31 17.08
C GLY A 13 -6.24 -6.63 18.16
N LEU A 14 -5.65 -6.01 19.19
CA LEU A 14 -6.38 -5.37 20.28
C LEU A 14 -7.33 -4.25 19.80
N PRO A 15 -6.93 -3.31 18.92
CA PRO A 15 -7.85 -2.30 18.40
C PRO A 15 -9.07 -2.93 17.70
N GLY A 16 -8.85 -4.02 16.95
CA GLY A 16 -9.93 -4.76 16.30
C GLY A 16 -10.89 -5.41 17.30
N ARG A 17 -10.35 -6.07 18.34
CA ARG A 17 -11.17 -6.66 19.42
C ARG A 17 -11.94 -5.59 20.19
N LEU A 18 -11.30 -4.47 20.52
CA LEU A 18 -11.96 -3.31 21.14
C LEU A 18 -13.09 -2.77 20.27
N CYS A 19 -12.88 -2.62 18.97
CA CYS A 19 -13.93 -2.18 18.05
C CYS A 19 -15.09 -3.18 17.96
N THR A 20 -14.82 -4.49 17.99
CA THR A 20 -15.86 -5.52 18.02
C THR A 20 -16.71 -5.42 19.29
N GLU A 21 -16.11 -5.25 20.46
CA GLU A 21 -16.85 -5.08 21.71
C GLU A 21 -17.59 -3.73 21.77
N CYS A 22 -16.98 -2.64 21.28
CA CYS A 22 -17.66 -1.35 21.13
C CYS A 22 -18.88 -1.45 20.21
N GLY A 23 -18.79 -2.23 19.12
CA GLY A 23 -19.92 -2.48 18.22
C GLY A 23 -21.09 -3.18 18.91
N LYS A 24 -20.82 -4.15 19.80
CA LYS A 24 -21.86 -4.81 20.61
C LYS A 24 -22.52 -3.86 21.61
N LEU A 25 -21.75 -2.94 22.20
CA LEU A 25 -22.30 -1.89 23.07
C LEU A 25 -23.16 -0.89 22.28
N CYS A 26 -22.75 -0.54 21.05
CA CYS A 26 -23.53 0.37 20.19
C CYS A 26 -24.87 -0.24 19.75
N ASP A 27 -24.93 -1.57 19.58
CA ASP A 27 -26.15 -2.32 19.29
C ASP A 27 -27.20 -2.14 20.41
N GLN A 28 -26.75 -2.15 21.68
CA GLN A 28 -27.62 -1.90 22.84
C GLN A 28 -28.14 -0.45 22.89
N CYS A 29 -27.41 0.50 22.28
CA CYS A 29 -27.79 1.91 22.23
C CYS A 29 -28.61 2.28 20.98
N HIS A 30 -28.97 1.32 20.12
CA HIS A 30 -29.67 1.55 18.85
C HIS A 30 -28.99 2.58 17.91
N CYS A 31 -27.66 2.71 17.96
CA CYS A 31 -26.91 3.62 17.09
C CYS A 31 -26.31 2.86 15.89
N THR A 32 -27.05 2.81 14.79
CA THR A 32 -26.65 2.08 13.57
C THR A 32 -25.37 2.62 12.93
N ILE A 33 -25.15 3.94 12.95
CA ILE A 33 -23.96 4.58 12.36
C ILE A 33 -22.68 4.16 13.10
N CYS A 34 -22.71 4.20 14.44
CA CYS A 34 -21.57 3.77 15.25
C CYS A 34 -21.31 2.27 15.12
N GLN A 35 -22.39 1.47 15.04
CA GLN A 35 -22.29 0.03 14.83
C GLN A 35 -21.60 -0.28 13.49
N GLU A 36 -22.03 0.33 12.39
CA GLU A 36 -21.41 0.12 11.07
C GLU A 36 -19.95 0.57 11.05
N ALA A 37 -19.64 1.73 11.64
CA ALA A 37 -18.27 2.22 11.74
C ALA A 37 -17.38 1.26 12.55
N CYS A 38 -17.86 0.79 13.72
CA CYS A 38 -17.13 -0.16 14.56
C CYS A 38 -16.97 -1.53 13.91
N VAL A 39 -17.99 -2.05 13.23
CA VAL A 39 -17.93 -3.35 12.53
C VAL A 39 -17.00 -3.27 11.31
N SER A 40 -17.05 -2.17 10.56
CA SER A 40 -16.17 -1.96 9.42
C SER A 40 -14.71 -1.79 9.87
N LEU A 41 -14.48 -1.05 10.96
CA LEU A 41 -13.15 -0.86 11.55
C LEU A 41 -12.61 -2.16 12.17
N SER A 42 -13.45 -2.92 12.88
CA SER A 42 -13.05 -4.20 13.48
C SER A 42 -12.74 -5.25 12.42
N GLY A 43 -13.49 -5.29 11.32
CA GLY A 43 -13.19 -6.15 10.16
C GLY A 43 -11.84 -5.82 9.52
N CYS A 44 -11.48 -4.53 9.47
CA CYS A 44 -10.16 -4.11 9.00
C CYS A 44 -9.02 -4.54 9.94
N CYS A 45 -9.22 -4.46 11.25
CA CYS A 45 -8.16 -4.70 12.25
C CYS A 45 -8.01 -6.17 12.67
N SER A 46 -9.09 -6.95 12.76
CA SER A 46 -9.08 -8.33 13.28
C SER A 46 -8.36 -9.32 12.36
N ASN A 47 -8.54 -9.18 11.05
CA ASN A 47 -7.87 -9.98 10.03
C ASN A 47 -6.66 -9.25 9.40
N PHE A 48 -6.23 -8.13 10.00
CA PHE A 48 -5.20 -7.29 9.41
C PHE A 48 -3.89 -8.05 9.19
N LEU A 49 -3.48 -8.85 10.17
CA LEU A 49 -2.21 -9.58 10.16
C LEU A 49 -2.22 -10.89 9.35
N ASP A 50 -3.40 -11.35 8.94
CA ASP A 50 -3.52 -12.51 8.05
C ASP A 50 -3.34 -12.13 6.58
N LYS A 51 -3.45 -10.84 6.26
CA LYS A 51 -3.22 -10.33 4.91
C LYS A 51 -1.71 -10.35 4.58
N PRO A 52 -1.33 -10.55 3.31
CA PRO A 52 0.04 -10.34 2.87
C PRO A 52 0.44 -8.88 3.17
N LEU A 53 1.73 -8.64 3.37
CA LEU A 53 2.31 -7.31 3.70
C LEU A 53 1.95 -6.71 5.07
N ALA A 54 1.13 -7.36 5.88
CA ALA A 54 0.71 -6.76 7.16
C ALA A 54 1.89 -6.45 8.11
N SER A 55 2.94 -7.27 8.08
CA SER A 55 4.17 -7.00 8.83
C SER A 55 4.88 -5.72 8.37
N TYR A 56 4.88 -5.43 7.07
CA TYR A 56 5.43 -4.18 6.55
C TYR A 56 4.64 -2.98 7.05
N VAL A 57 3.30 -3.06 7.06
CA VAL A 57 2.47 -1.94 7.52
C VAL A 57 2.66 -1.65 9.01
N VAL A 58 2.79 -2.69 9.83
CA VAL A 58 3.09 -2.51 11.26
C VAL A 58 4.47 -1.89 11.46
N ILE A 59 5.52 -2.42 10.82
CA ILE A 59 6.89 -1.92 10.98
C ILE A 59 6.98 -0.47 10.47
N SER A 60 6.51 -0.22 9.25
CA SER A 60 6.51 1.12 8.64
C SER A 60 5.69 2.12 9.45
N GLY A 61 4.53 1.70 9.95
CA GLY A 61 3.69 2.53 10.80
C GLY A 61 4.35 2.91 12.13
N LEU A 62 4.95 1.95 12.83
CA LEU A 62 5.68 2.21 14.08
C LEU A 62 6.87 3.14 13.86
N MET A 63 7.68 2.90 12.82
CA MET A 63 8.81 3.76 12.49
C MET A 63 8.35 5.17 12.13
N SER A 64 7.28 5.31 11.34
CA SER A 64 6.75 6.62 10.94
C SER A 64 6.16 7.39 12.12
N LEU A 65 5.43 6.73 13.02
CA LEU A 65 4.93 7.37 14.25
C LEU A 65 6.07 7.84 15.16
N PHE A 66 7.11 7.01 15.29
CA PHE A 66 8.28 7.36 16.09
C PHE A 66 9.05 8.55 15.48
N GLU A 67 9.20 8.56 14.15
CA GLU A 67 9.79 9.69 13.41
C GLU A 67 8.99 10.99 13.61
N ILE A 68 7.67 10.93 13.49
CA ILE A 68 6.80 12.09 13.75
C ILE A 68 6.95 12.58 15.19
N ALA A 69 6.97 11.67 16.16
CA ALA A 69 7.14 12.02 17.57
C ALA A 69 8.47 12.73 17.83
N LEU A 70 9.56 12.26 17.21
CA LEU A 70 10.87 12.92 17.31
C LEU A 70 10.88 14.28 16.61
N CYS A 71 10.24 14.40 15.44
CA CYS A 71 10.16 15.68 14.74
C CYS A 71 9.35 16.72 15.52
N VAL A 72 8.21 16.32 16.09
CA VAL A 72 7.37 17.19 16.93
C VAL A 72 8.09 17.58 18.21
N SER A 73 8.76 16.63 18.87
CA SER A 73 9.55 16.91 20.08
C SER A 73 10.70 17.87 19.78
N SER A 74 11.39 17.67 18.64
CA SER A 74 12.42 18.58 18.16
C SER A 74 11.85 19.98 17.96
N MET A 75 10.73 20.14 17.24
CA MET A 75 10.12 21.46 17.00
C MET A 75 9.70 22.21 18.29
N ASN A 76 9.35 21.48 19.34
CA ASN A 76 8.98 22.06 20.64
C ASN A 76 10.20 22.47 21.48
N ALA A 77 11.41 22.03 21.12
CA ALA A 77 12.63 22.42 21.81
C ALA A 77 12.94 23.90 21.57
N ARG A 78 12.91 24.70 22.65
CA ARG A 78 13.15 26.15 22.62
C ARG A 78 14.53 26.52 22.03
N SER A 79 15.50 25.61 22.10
CA SER A 79 16.86 25.78 21.59
C SER A 79 16.93 25.93 20.06
N LEU A 80 15.95 25.43 19.31
CA LEU A 80 15.95 25.53 17.85
C LEU A 80 15.83 26.97 17.32
N GLY A 81 15.33 27.91 18.13
CA GLY A 81 15.22 29.32 17.73
C GLY A 81 16.58 29.97 17.42
N GLY A 82 17.67 29.47 18.01
CA GLY A 82 19.03 29.93 17.76
C GLY A 82 19.67 29.32 16.50
N CYS A 83 19.12 28.24 15.95
CA CYS A 83 19.62 27.57 14.76
C CYS A 83 19.15 28.31 13.50
N ARG A 84 19.71 29.49 13.24
CA ARG A 84 19.43 30.32 12.05
C ARG A 84 20.34 30.03 10.85
N GLY A 85 21.20 29.02 10.94
CA GLY A 85 22.02 28.58 9.82
C GLY A 85 21.16 27.98 8.71
N THR A 86 21.12 28.63 7.54
CA THR A 86 20.66 27.97 6.33
C THR A 86 21.63 26.85 6.01
N SER A 87 21.15 25.61 5.89
CA SER A 87 21.97 24.54 5.34
C SER A 87 22.43 24.96 3.95
N HIS A 88 23.73 25.14 3.73
CA HIS A 88 24.28 25.70 2.49
C HIS A 88 23.88 24.90 1.22
N ALA A 89 23.50 23.63 1.37
CA ALA A 89 23.12 22.77 0.25
C ALA A 89 21.70 23.03 -0.30
N LEU A 90 20.75 23.44 0.54
CA LEU A 90 19.33 23.58 0.13
C LEU A 90 18.69 24.91 0.55
N GLY A 91 19.34 25.71 1.40
CA GLY A 91 18.79 26.99 1.86
C GLY A 91 17.54 26.85 2.76
N VAL A 92 17.20 25.63 3.18
CA VAL A 92 16.00 25.34 3.98
C VAL A 92 16.35 25.39 5.46
N GLY A 93 15.57 26.13 6.26
CA GLY A 93 15.72 26.17 7.72
C GLY A 93 15.26 24.88 8.38
N ILE A 94 15.80 24.58 9.57
CA ILE A 94 15.55 23.31 10.28
C ILE A 94 14.06 23.01 10.52
N ARG A 95 13.26 24.04 10.82
CA ARG A 95 11.82 23.88 11.03
C ARG A 95 11.11 23.41 9.76
N SER A 96 11.44 24.00 8.61
CA SER A 96 10.89 23.57 7.32
C SER A 96 11.36 22.16 6.97
N TRP A 97 12.61 21.82 7.30
CA TRP A 97 13.13 20.46 7.14
C TRP A 97 12.32 19.44 7.95
N LEU A 98 12.06 19.71 9.24
CA LEU A 98 11.26 18.86 10.13
C LEU A 98 9.80 18.70 9.65
N VAL A 99 9.19 19.76 9.12
CA VAL A 99 7.82 19.70 8.59
C VAL A 99 7.76 18.80 7.34
N VAL A 100 8.72 18.92 6.43
CA VAL A 100 8.80 18.05 5.26
C VAL A 100 9.06 16.59 5.68
N GLN A 101 9.90 16.37 6.69
CA GLN A 101 10.16 15.04 7.26
C GLN A 101 8.87 14.42 7.83
N ILE A 102 8.07 15.18 8.59
CA ILE A 102 6.74 14.74 9.06
C ILE A 102 5.82 14.41 7.88
N GLY A 103 5.89 15.20 6.79
CA GLY A 103 5.15 14.93 5.56
C GLY A 103 5.49 13.56 4.96
N PHE A 104 6.78 13.21 4.86
CA PHE A 104 7.20 11.89 4.38
C PHE A 104 6.76 10.75 5.30
N ALA A 105 6.90 10.92 6.61
CA ALA A 105 6.42 9.93 7.58
C ALA A 105 4.89 9.74 7.52
N GLY A 106 4.13 10.83 7.34
CA GLY A 106 2.69 10.79 7.12
C GLY A 106 2.33 10.08 5.81
N LEU A 107 3.06 10.34 4.73
CA LEU A 107 2.89 9.64 3.47
C LEU A 107 3.15 8.13 3.62
N ASN A 108 4.17 7.72 4.39
CA ASN A 108 4.45 6.31 4.69
C ASN A 108 3.29 5.64 5.46
N LEU A 109 2.70 6.34 6.44
CA LEU A 109 1.54 5.85 7.20
C LEU A 109 0.31 5.61 6.32
N LEU A 110 0.09 6.44 5.31
CA LEU A 110 -1.03 6.30 4.37
C LEU A 110 -0.74 5.27 3.28
N PHE A 111 0.50 5.25 2.77
CA PHE A 111 0.87 4.37 1.67
C PHE A 111 0.89 2.89 2.08
N ALA A 112 1.38 2.57 3.29
CA ALA A 112 1.49 1.19 3.73
C ALA A 112 0.14 0.42 3.69
N PRO A 113 -0.97 0.92 4.28
CA PRO A 113 -2.28 0.27 4.16
C PRO A 113 -2.85 0.35 2.75
N TYR A 114 -2.59 1.43 2.00
CA TYR A 114 -2.98 1.53 0.58
C TYR A 114 -2.38 0.38 -0.23
N PHE A 115 -1.07 0.19 -0.15
CA PHE A 115 -0.34 -0.82 -0.91
C PHE A 115 -0.79 -2.24 -0.54
N GLN A 116 -0.97 -2.51 0.75
CA GLN A 116 -1.54 -3.77 1.22
C GLN A 116 -2.95 -4.02 0.65
N GLY A 117 -3.80 -2.98 0.60
CA GLY A 117 -5.14 -3.03 0.02
C GLY A 117 -5.11 -3.39 -1.47
N ARG A 118 -4.27 -2.73 -2.26
CA ARG A 118 -4.14 -2.98 -3.71
C ARG A 118 -3.63 -4.38 -4.02
N VAL A 119 -2.64 -4.86 -3.27
CA VAL A 119 -2.15 -6.24 -3.39
C VAL A 119 -3.25 -7.25 -3.07
N TRP A 120 -4.08 -6.97 -2.07
CA TRP A 120 -5.19 -7.83 -1.69
C TRP A 120 -6.32 -7.87 -2.73
N GLU A 121 -6.67 -6.72 -3.31
CA GLU A 121 -7.67 -6.63 -4.39
C GLU A 121 -7.21 -7.42 -5.62
N ASN A 122 -5.98 -7.21 -6.09
CA ASN A 122 -5.45 -7.95 -7.23
C ASN A 122 -5.40 -9.47 -6.96
N LEU A 123 -5.08 -9.87 -5.73
CA LEU A 123 -5.12 -11.29 -5.34
C LEU A 123 -6.54 -11.86 -5.41
N LYS A 124 -7.56 -11.11 -4.98
CA LYS A 124 -8.96 -11.54 -5.05
C LYS A 124 -9.40 -11.73 -6.50
N ASP A 125 -9.06 -10.78 -7.37
CA ASP A 125 -9.44 -10.84 -8.78
C ASP A 125 -8.81 -12.05 -9.49
N LYS A 126 -7.54 -12.35 -9.20
CA LYS A 126 -6.86 -13.56 -9.70
C LYS A 126 -7.46 -14.85 -9.16
N VAL A 127 -7.92 -14.87 -7.91
CA VAL A 127 -8.58 -16.06 -7.34
C VAL A 127 -9.96 -16.29 -7.94
N GLN A 128 -10.71 -15.23 -8.24
CA GLN A 128 -12.01 -15.34 -8.90
C GLN A 128 -11.86 -15.83 -10.34
N SER A 129 -10.84 -15.37 -11.08
CA SER A 129 -10.62 -15.79 -12.48
C SER A 129 -10.17 -17.24 -12.64
N MET A 130 -9.58 -17.85 -11.60
CA MET A 130 -9.25 -19.29 -11.58
C MET A 130 -10.47 -20.22 -11.44
N GLY A 131 -11.67 -19.66 -11.23
CA GLY A 131 -12.94 -20.40 -11.16
C GLY A 131 -13.16 -21.18 -9.87
N ALA A 132 -14.40 -21.63 -9.65
CA ALA A 132 -14.80 -22.37 -8.45
C ALA A 132 -14.15 -23.77 -8.31
N GLY A 133 -13.54 -24.28 -9.39
CA GLY A 133 -13.00 -25.64 -9.48
C GLY A 133 -11.68 -25.88 -8.73
N THR A 134 -10.93 -24.84 -8.38
CA THR A 134 -9.69 -24.97 -7.61
C THR A 134 -9.99 -25.16 -6.12
N ARG A 135 -10.29 -26.40 -5.72
CA ARG A 135 -10.30 -26.83 -4.32
C ARG A 135 -8.86 -27.11 -3.88
N GLY A 136 -8.14 -26.09 -3.45
CA GLY A 136 -6.77 -26.25 -2.95
C GLY A 136 -6.15 -24.94 -2.47
N THR A 137 -5.12 -25.01 -1.63
CA THR A 137 -4.39 -23.83 -1.15
C THR A 137 -3.88 -22.98 -2.31
N ILE A 138 -4.08 -21.65 -2.24
CA ILE A 138 -3.58 -20.73 -3.28
C ILE A 138 -2.05 -20.84 -3.30
N GLY A 139 -1.52 -21.15 -4.47
CA GLY A 139 -0.09 -21.26 -4.69
C GLY A 139 0.64 -19.96 -4.36
N LYS A 140 1.84 -20.08 -3.79
CA LYS A 140 2.68 -18.92 -3.42
C LYS A 140 3.03 -18.07 -4.65
N ASP A 141 3.11 -18.71 -5.81
CA ASP A 141 3.31 -18.13 -7.13
C ASP A 141 2.20 -17.14 -7.51
N VAL A 142 0.94 -17.46 -7.19
CA VAL A 142 -0.20 -16.56 -7.44
C VAL A 142 -0.10 -15.31 -6.56
N VAL A 143 0.22 -15.49 -5.28
CA VAL A 143 0.41 -14.36 -4.35
C VAL A 143 1.57 -13.47 -4.79
N GLN A 144 2.71 -14.07 -5.15
CA GLN A 144 3.88 -13.34 -5.62
C GLN A 144 3.63 -12.64 -6.97
N SER A 145 2.91 -13.28 -7.89
CA SER A 145 2.49 -12.68 -9.16
C SER A 145 1.57 -11.48 -8.93
N SER A 146 0.63 -11.58 -7.98
CA SER A 146 -0.25 -10.46 -7.59
C SER A 146 0.56 -9.29 -7.04
N PHE A 147 1.52 -9.56 -6.16
CA PHE A 147 2.41 -8.53 -5.63
C PHE A 147 3.22 -7.83 -6.73
N LYS A 148 3.89 -8.60 -7.61
CA LYS A 148 4.71 -8.06 -8.70
C LYS A 148 3.92 -7.19 -9.65
N ASP A 149 2.69 -7.62 -9.95
CA ASP A 149 1.81 -6.91 -10.85
C ASP A 149 1.41 -5.53 -10.28
N VAL A 150 0.97 -5.47 -9.01
CA VAL A 150 0.71 -4.19 -8.33
C VAL A 150 1.98 -3.35 -8.22
N PHE A 151 3.11 -3.97 -7.85
CA PHE A 151 4.37 -3.25 -7.64
C PHE A 151 4.88 -2.57 -8.92
N LEU A 152 4.71 -3.20 -10.09
CA LEU A 152 5.21 -2.68 -11.36
C LEU A 152 4.20 -1.79 -12.11
N HIS A 153 2.90 -2.04 -11.96
CA HIS A 153 1.87 -1.40 -12.80
C HIS A 153 0.98 -0.42 -12.05
N ASP A 154 0.98 -0.39 -10.71
CA ASP A 154 0.21 0.60 -9.97
C ASP A 154 0.95 1.96 -9.93
N PHE A 155 0.35 2.97 -10.56
CA PHE A 155 0.89 4.32 -10.61
C PHE A 155 1.13 4.93 -9.21
N GLY A 156 0.30 4.59 -8.22
CA GLY A 156 0.46 5.06 -6.85
C GLY A 156 1.71 4.49 -6.20
N VAL A 157 2.02 3.21 -6.45
CA VAL A 157 3.24 2.55 -5.99
C VAL A 157 4.48 3.15 -6.65
N LEU A 158 4.43 3.40 -7.97
CA LEU A 158 5.52 4.03 -8.71
C LEU A 158 5.80 5.46 -8.21
N PHE A 159 4.75 6.26 -8.00
CA PHE A 159 4.90 7.60 -7.43
C PHE A 159 5.55 7.55 -6.04
N TYR A 160 5.08 6.63 -5.18
CA TYR A 160 5.63 6.47 -3.85
C TYR A 160 7.09 6.01 -3.85
N PHE A 161 7.52 5.20 -4.82
CA PHE A 161 8.93 4.83 -4.98
C PHE A 161 9.83 6.07 -5.17
N PHE A 162 9.41 7.04 -6.00
CA PHE A 162 10.12 8.30 -6.12
C PHE A 162 10.06 9.15 -4.85
N ALA A 163 8.92 9.14 -4.14
CA ALA A 163 8.79 9.82 -2.85
C ALA A 163 9.74 9.22 -1.79
N LEU A 164 9.94 7.90 -1.79
CA LEU A 164 10.90 7.21 -0.91
C LEU A 164 12.34 7.63 -1.20
N ILE A 165 12.73 7.73 -2.48
CA ILE A 165 14.05 8.22 -2.87
C ILE A 165 14.24 9.67 -2.41
N ALA A 166 13.24 10.52 -2.63
CA ALA A 166 13.27 11.91 -2.18
C ALA A 166 13.39 12.00 -0.66
N SER A 167 12.62 11.20 0.09
CA SER A 167 12.69 11.08 1.55
C SER A 167 14.08 10.65 2.03
N PHE A 168 14.71 9.69 1.36
CA PHE A 168 16.06 9.23 1.69
C PHE A 168 17.08 10.36 1.56
N PHE A 169 17.11 11.05 0.42
CA PHE A 169 18.03 12.18 0.22
C PHE A 169 17.72 13.33 1.18
N TRP A 170 16.44 13.61 1.44
CA TRP A 170 16.04 14.62 2.42
C TRP A 170 16.55 14.29 3.84
N SER A 171 16.44 13.02 4.23
CA SER A 171 16.92 12.49 5.50
C SER A 171 18.44 12.58 5.63
N VAL A 172 19.19 12.17 4.59
CA VAL A 172 20.67 12.25 4.58
C VAL A 172 21.15 13.71 4.68
N ASN A 173 20.52 14.63 3.96
CA ASN A 173 20.84 16.05 4.06
C ASN A 173 20.56 16.62 5.45
N GLY A 174 19.46 16.19 6.09
CA GLY A 174 19.14 16.57 7.47
C GLY A 174 20.15 16.02 8.49
N ALA A 175 20.59 14.78 8.33
CA ALA A 175 21.62 14.18 9.18
C ALA A 175 22.95 14.94 9.07
N ASN A 176 23.40 15.24 7.85
CA ASN A 176 24.61 16.04 7.62
C ASN A 176 24.50 17.45 8.21
N PHE A 177 23.32 18.08 8.09
CA PHE A 177 23.06 19.37 8.71
C PHE A 177 23.16 19.30 10.25
N ALA A 178 22.54 18.30 10.87
CA ALA A 178 22.57 18.11 12.31
C ALA A 178 23.99 17.86 12.85
N GLN A 179 24.87 17.23 12.07
CA GLN A 179 26.26 16.99 12.44
C GLN A 179 27.13 18.25 12.31
N ASN A 180 26.95 19.04 11.25
CA ASN A 180 27.83 20.17 10.93
C ASN A 180 27.59 21.42 11.80
N HIS A 181 26.39 21.62 12.34
CA HIS A 181 26.04 22.82 13.11
C HIS A 181 26.09 22.66 14.65
N GLY A 182 26.63 21.54 15.13
CA GLY A 182 26.89 21.29 16.55
C GLY A 182 25.64 21.13 17.43
N LEU A 183 25.83 21.16 18.74
CA LEU A 183 24.80 20.87 19.75
C LEU A 183 23.59 21.82 19.70
N TYR A 184 23.77 23.04 19.20
CA TYR A 184 22.69 24.05 19.14
C TYR A 184 21.56 23.68 18.18
N CYS A 185 21.87 22.98 17.08
CA CYS A 185 20.89 22.59 16.06
C CYS A 185 20.38 21.15 16.24
N ASN A 186 20.93 20.42 17.21
CA ASN A 186 20.58 19.02 17.48
C ASN A 186 20.56 18.76 18.99
N PRO A 187 19.66 19.43 19.74
CA PRO A 187 19.52 19.19 21.17
C PRO A 187 19.17 17.71 21.38
N ASP A 188 19.91 17.04 22.27
CA ASP A 188 19.73 15.64 22.65
C ASP A 188 19.81 14.62 21.50
N GLY A 189 20.30 15.03 20.32
CA GLY A 189 20.41 14.14 19.16
C GLY A 189 19.09 13.88 18.42
N MET A 190 17.97 14.50 18.81
CA MET A 190 16.64 14.13 18.30
C MET A 190 16.49 14.32 16.78
N VAL A 191 17.09 15.38 16.22
CA VAL A 191 17.06 15.66 14.79
C VAL A 191 17.83 14.60 14.01
N ALA A 192 19.01 14.21 14.51
CA ALA A 192 19.81 13.14 13.92
C ALA A 192 19.08 11.79 13.99
N TRP A 193 18.40 11.48 15.10
CA TRP A 193 17.57 10.28 15.22
C TRP A 193 16.40 10.28 14.24
N ALA A 194 15.68 11.39 14.10
CA ALA A 194 14.59 11.51 13.12
C ALA A 194 15.09 11.25 11.69
N ALA A 195 16.23 11.86 11.30
CA ALA A 195 16.86 11.63 10.01
C ALA A 195 17.32 10.16 9.82
N SER A 196 17.87 9.54 10.87
CA SER A 196 18.26 8.12 10.84
C SER A 196 17.06 7.19 10.65
N ILE A 197 15.91 7.49 11.25
CA ILE A 197 14.70 6.68 11.08
C ILE A 197 14.12 6.85 9.66
N GLY A 198 14.02 8.09 9.16
CA GLY A 198 13.55 8.34 7.81
C GLY A 198 14.41 7.66 6.73
N SER A 199 15.74 7.69 6.90
CA SER A 199 16.66 6.94 6.03
C SER A 199 16.56 5.42 6.21
N SER A 200 16.32 4.92 7.42
CA SER A 200 16.12 3.50 7.68
C SER A 200 14.83 2.96 7.06
N LEU A 201 13.76 3.77 7.05
CA LEU A 201 12.49 3.42 6.40
C LEU A 201 12.66 3.11 4.91
N PHE A 202 13.49 3.88 4.20
CA PHE A 202 13.84 3.62 2.81
C PHE A 202 14.47 2.23 2.63
N TRP A 203 15.46 1.89 3.46
CA TRP A 203 16.12 0.58 3.39
C TRP A 203 15.19 -0.57 3.77
N VAL A 204 14.35 -0.38 4.79
CA VAL A 204 13.32 -1.37 5.16
C VAL A 204 12.37 -1.60 3.99
N ALA A 205 11.89 -0.55 3.31
CA ALA A 205 11.02 -0.68 2.16
C ALA A 205 11.69 -1.43 0.99
N ILE A 206 12.96 -1.13 0.69
CA ILE A 206 13.73 -1.84 -0.34
C ILE A 206 13.94 -3.30 0.03
N LEU A 207 14.48 -3.58 1.22
CA LEU A 207 14.76 -4.95 1.65
C LEU A 207 13.50 -5.80 1.71
N TYR A 208 12.39 -5.22 2.18
CA TYR A 208 11.10 -5.88 2.21
C TYR A 208 10.61 -6.20 0.79
N SER A 209 10.69 -5.22 -0.12
CA SER A 209 10.28 -5.40 -1.53
C SER A 209 11.13 -6.45 -2.23
N LEU A 210 12.46 -6.43 -2.04
CA LEU A 210 13.38 -7.43 -2.60
C LEU A 210 13.10 -8.83 -2.05
N THR A 211 12.83 -8.94 -0.75
CA THR A 211 12.50 -10.21 -0.10
C THR A 211 11.24 -10.82 -0.72
N TRP A 212 10.21 -10.02 -0.98
CA TRP A 212 8.98 -10.47 -1.67
C TRP A 212 9.19 -10.74 -3.17
N TYR A 213 10.04 -9.94 -3.83
CA TYR A 213 10.28 -10.07 -5.26
C TYR A 213 11.13 -11.31 -5.60
N TRP A 214 12.11 -11.65 -4.76
CA TRP A 214 13.06 -12.74 -4.99
C TRP A 214 12.78 -14.02 -4.18
N CYS A 215 12.21 -13.96 -2.96
CA CYS A 215 11.92 -15.17 -2.19
C CYS A 215 10.46 -15.61 -2.29
N SER A 216 10.23 -16.75 -2.96
CA SER A 216 8.95 -17.48 -2.87
C SER A 216 8.69 -18.03 -1.47
N CYS A 217 9.73 -18.18 -0.64
CA CYS A 217 9.63 -18.67 0.73
C CYS A 217 8.85 -17.73 1.66
N CYS A 218 8.93 -16.42 1.41
CA CYS A 218 8.38 -15.38 2.27
C CYS A 218 6.88 -15.15 2.05
N ALA A 219 6.33 -15.64 0.93
CA ALA A 219 4.90 -15.64 0.70
C ALA A 219 4.24 -16.75 1.54
N LYS A 220 3.43 -16.34 2.52
CA LYS A 220 2.54 -17.26 3.24
C LYS A 220 1.41 -17.69 2.28
N SER A 221 1.14 -18.99 2.19
CA SER A 221 -0.02 -19.46 1.42
C SER A 221 -1.30 -18.97 2.06
N VAL A 222 -2.28 -18.62 1.22
CA VAL A 222 -3.59 -18.14 1.65
C VAL A 222 -4.59 -19.28 1.44
N ASN A 223 -5.39 -19.57 2.48
CA ASN A 223 -6.49 -20.52 2.34
C ASN A 223 -7.60 -19.85 1.50
N PRO A 224 -7.94 -20.38 0.31
CA PRO A 224 -8.96 -19.78 -0.54
C PRO A 224 -10.34 -19.78 0.10
N GLU A 225 -10.65 -20.72 0.98
CA GLU A 225 -11.94 -20.79 1.66
C GLU A 225 -12.08 -19.61 2.62
N LYS A 226 -11.04 -19.31 3.40
CA LYS A 226 -11.00 -18.10 4.23
C LYS A 226 -11.11 -16.84 3.37
N LEU A 227 -10.41 -16.78 2.24
CA LEU A 227 -10.48 -15.63 1.33
C LEU A 227 -11.87 -15.46 0.71
N ARG A 228 -12.54 -16.56 0.34
CA ARG A 228 -13.92 -16.56 -0.18
C ARG A 228 -14.90 -16.11 0.89
N LEU A 229 -14.77 -16.63 2.12
CA LEU A 229 -15.54 -16.17 3.26
C LEU A 229 -15.32 -14.68 3.52
N ASP A 230 -14.09 -14.16 3.41
CA ASP A 230 -13.81 -12.71 3.53
C ASP A 230 -14.37 -11.87 2.37
N ILE A 231 -14.62 -12.48 1.20
CA ILE A 231 -15.29 -11.83 0.06
C ILE A 231 -16.80 -11.81 0.29
N GLU A 232 -17.37 -12.94 0.72
CA GLU A 232 -18.81 -13.15 0.91
C GLU A 232 -19.32 -12.47 2.19
N ALA A 233 -18.51 -12.43 3.25
CA ALA A 233 -18.81 -11.75 4.50
C ALA A 233 -18.67 -10.22 4.39
N ARG A 234 -18.18 -9.67 3.26
CA ARG A 234 -18.26 -8.24 3.03
C ARG A 234 -19.74 -7.95 2.78
N PRO A 235 -20.48 -7.34 3.74
CA PRO A 235 -21.87 -6.99 3.49
C PRO A 235 -21.89 -6.20 2.20
N ALA A 236 -22.81 -6.53 1.29
CA ALA A 236 -23.05 -5.71 0.12
C ALA A 236 -23.21 -4.29 0.67
N VAL A 237 -22.20 -3.43 0.46
CA VAL A 237 -22.27 -2.05 0.91
C VAL A 237 -23.55 -1.58 0.25
N PRO A 238 -24.62 -1.28 1.01
CA PRO A 238 -25.85 -0.83 0.40
C PRO A 238 -25.40 0.32 -0.46
N ALA A 239 -25.69 0.26 -1.76
CA ALA A 239 -25.38 1.36 -2.65
C ALA A 239 -26.06 2.55 -1.99
N TYR A 240 -25.28 3.35 -1.25
CA TYR A 240 -25.80 4.55 -0.63
C TYR A 240 -26.42 5.26 -1.81
N PRO A 241 -27.73 5.57 -1.79
CA PRO A 241 -28.29 6.40 -2.81
C PRO A 241 -27.40 7.63 -2.78
N VAL A 242 -26.52 7.76 -3.77
CA VAL A 242 -25.69 8.94 -3.99
C VAL A 242 -26.75 9.99 -4.03
N ALA A 243 -26.89 10.74 -2.92
CA ALA A 243 -28.05 11.57 -2.67
C ALA A 243 -28.19 12.35 -3.95
N ALA A 244 -29.25 12.02 -4.72
CA ALA A 244 -29.41 12.54 -6.06
C ALA A 244 -29.35 14.04 -5.84
N GLY A 245 -28.21 14.62 -6.23
CA GLY A 245 -27.90 15.98 -5.89
C GLY A 245 -29.10 16.74 -6.37
N ARG A 246 -29.76 17.46 -5.45
CA ARG A 246 -30.88 18.35 -5.78
C ARG A 246 -30.48 19.06 -7.07
N GLU A 247 -31.08 18.65 -8.17
CA GLU A 247 -31.03 19.36 -9.45
C GLU A 247 -31.85 20.63 -9.23
N GLY A 248 -31.27 21.57 -8.49
CA GLY A 248 -31.53 22.99 -8.66
C GLY A 248 -30.76 23.46 -9.88
N ALA A 249 -31.04 22.85 -11.03
CA ALA A 249 -30.59 23.35 -12.31
C ALA A 249 -31.41 24.61 -12.62
N SER A 250 -30.72 25.75 -12.60
CA SER A 250 -31.10 26.91 -13.40
C SER A 250 -31.16 26.49 -14.88
N PRO A 251 -32.23 26.83 -15.62
CA PRO A 251 -32.44 26.36 -16.98
C PRO A 251 -31.62 27.20 -17.98
N SER A 252 -30.34 26.86 -18.16
CA SER A 252 -29.54 27.42 -19.27
C SER A 252 -28.19 26.73 -19.42
N GLN A 253 -28.17 25.45 -19.84
CA GLN A 253 -27.06 24.80 -20.56
C GLN A 253 -27.45 23.36 -20.95
N ALA A 254 -28.51 23.23 -21.73
CA ALA A 254 -28.85 21.98 -22.42
C ALA A 254 -28.48 22.14 -23.90
N LEU A 255 -27.23 21.87 -24.25
CA LEU A 255 -26.78 21.56 -25.61
C LEU A 255 -25.32 21.11 -25.51
N TYR A 256 -25.00 20.00 -26.19
CA TYR A 256 -23.71 19.28 -26.19
C TYR A 256 -23.51 18.26 -25.07
N TYR A 257 -24.25 17.15 -25.11
CA TYR A 257 -23.64 15.81 -25.03
C TYR A 257 -24.66 14.79 -25.55
N SER A 258 -24.72 14.64 -26.88
CA SER A 258 -25.38 13.50 -27.53
C SER A 258 -24.29 12.70 -28.22
N GLY A 259 -24.05 11.47 -27.78
CA GLY A 259 -23.12 10.58 -28.43
C GLY A 259 -22.76 9.36 -27.60
N GLY A 260 -23.41 8.22 -27.87
CA GLY A 260 -22.75 6.93 -27.71
C GLY A 260 -23.37 5.89 -26.79
N GLY A 261 -24.71 5.75 -26.76
CA GLY A 261 -25.33 4.51 -26.32
C GLY A 261 -25.24 3.45 -27.42
N ARG A 262 -24.54 2.34 -27.16
CA ARG A 262 -24.76 1.06 -27.85
C ARG A 262 -24.74 -0.08 -26.84
N GLY A 263 -25.95 -0.47 -26.42
CA GLY A 263 -26.21 -1.82 -25.92
C GLY A 263 -26.03 -2.82 -27.06
N GLY A 264 -25.32 -3.90 -26.75
CA GLY A 264 -25.12 -5.02 -27.66
C GLY A 264 -25.21 -6.32 -26.88
N THR A 265 -26.40 -6.91 -26.86
CA THR A 265 -26.61 -8.34 -26.69
C THR A 265 -25.86 -9.11 -27.77
N GLN A 266 -24.84 -9.89 -27.40
CA GLN A 266 -24.37 -11.06 -28.16
C GLN A 266 -24.66 -12.27 -27.26
N GLY A 267 -25.44 -13.28 -27.63
CA GLY A 267 -25.59 -13.87 -28.95
C GLY A 267 -24.63 -15.05 -29.05
N ASN A 268 -25.14 -16.25 -28.77
CA ASN A 268 -24.43 -17.53 -28.93
C ASN A 268 -23.79 -17.61 -30.32
N LEU A 269 -22.47 -17.58 -30.38
CA LEU A 269 -21.71 -17.89 -31.59
C LEU A 269 -21.45 -19.40 -31.65
N VAL A 270 -22.12 -20.00 -32.63
CA VAL A 270 -21.87 -21.35 -33.15
C VAL A 270 -20.38 -21.49 -33.50
N GLN A 271 -19.74 -22.55 -33.00
CA GLN A 271 -18.39 -22.95 -33.39
C GLN A 271 -18.34 -23.31 -34.89
N PRO A 272 -17.40 -22.75 -35.67
CA PRO A 272 -17.09 -23.31 -36.98
C PRO A 272 -16.29 -24.62 -36.85
N PRO A 273 -16.42 -25.56 -37.79
CA PRO A 273 -15.72 -26.84 -37.74
C PRO A 273 -14.22 -26.68 -37.97
N ALA A 274 -13.47 -27.64 -37.42
CA ALA A 274 -12.02 -27.74 -37.46
C ALA A 274 -11.47 -27.71 -38.90
N GLY A 275 -10.62 -26.73 -39.17
CA GLY A 275 -9.77 -26.68 -40.36
C GLY A 275 -8.47 -27.50 -40.18
N PRO A 276 -7.82 -27.92 -41.28
CA PRO A 276 -6.74 -28.90 -41.28
C PRO A 276 -5.43 -28.35 -40.67
N GLN A 277 -4.72 -29.25 -39.96
CA GLN A 277 -3.40 -29.04 -39.38
C GLN A 277 -2.35 -28.79 -40.48
N TYR A 278 -1.69 -27.63 -40.42
CA TYR A 278 -0.47 -27.36 -41.18
C TYR A 278 0.75 -27.87 -40.38
N MET A 279 1.51 -28.79 -40.97
CA MET A 279 2.83 -29.19 -40.47
C MET A 279 3.85 -28.05 -40.68
N PRO A 280 4.76 -27.80 -39.71
CA PRO A 280 5.89 -26.92 -39.94
C PRO A 280 6.95 -27.60 -40.81
N VAL A 281 7.29 -26.93 -41.91
CA VAL A 281 8.41 -27.22 -42.81
C VAL A 281 9.74 -26.94 -42.09
N ALA A 282 10.66 -27.90 -42.17
CA ALA A 282 12.02 -27.77 -41.66
C ALA A 282 12.79 -26.65 -42.39
N GLN A 283 13.24 -25.63 -41.66
CA GLN A 283 14.18 -24.63 -42.18
C GLN A 283 15.62 -25.12 -42.00
N GLY A 284 16.30 -25.25 -43.13
CA GLY A 284 17.69 -25.69 -43.25
C GLY A 284 18.71 -24.68 -42.70
N GLN A 285 19.83 -25.24 -42.26
CA GLN A 285 21.03 -24.52 -41.83
C GLN A 285 21.64 -23.73 -42.99
N VAL A 286 21.86 -22.43 -42.77
CA VAL A 286 22.71 -21.60 -43.64
C VAL A 286 24.12 -21.58 -43.05
N VAL A 287 25.03 -22.27 -43.74
CA VAL A 287 26.48 -22.22 -43.51
C VAL A 287 27.00 -20.85 -43.98
N ARG A 288 27.63 -20.07 -43.09
CA ARG A 288 28.42 -18.89 -43.49
C ARG A 288 29.89 -19.28 -43.67
N PRO A 289 30.51 -19.02 -44.84
CA PRO A 289 31.95 -19.13 -44.99
C PRO A 289 32.66 -17.90 -44.40
N GLY A 290 33.82 -18.14 -43.80
CA GLY A 290 34.67 -17.12 -43.20
C GLY A 290 35.28 -16.15 -44.21
N SER A 291 35.69 -14.99 -43.70
CA SER A 291 36.59 -14.07 -44.39
C SER A 291 37.73 -13.72 -43.45
N LYS A 292 38.94 -14.00 -43.94
CA LYS A 292 40.23 -13.62 -43.37
C LYS A 292 40.48 -12.14 -43.67
N ARG A 293 40.91 -11.38 -42.66
CA ARG A 293 42.07 -10.46 -42.71
C ARG A 293 42.33 -9.89 -41.32
#